data_AF-A0A1Y5TZC7-F1
#
_entry.id   AF-A0A1Y5TZC7-F1
#
_cell.length_a   1.000
_cell.length_b   1.000
_cell.length_c   1.000
_cell.angle_alpha   90.00
_cell.angle_beta   90.00
_cell.angle_gamma   90.00
#
_symmetry.space_group_name_H-M   'P 1'
#
loop_
_entity.id
_entity.type
_entity.pdbx_description
1 polymer ?
#
loop_
_entity_poly.entity_id
_entity_poly.type
_entity_poly.pdbx_seq_one_letter_code
_entity_poly.pdbx_strand_id
1 'polypeptide(L)'
;MVTIPTTMPSRLVAGDRWQWRREDLVSDYPAGAGWALAYVLRPPEDGVPVEIDASADGDAFAIDVPSATTEGYTPGTYRWSAHVTLGGERTSVDTGSVRIDPDLANAAHSTVSHAAAALAAIQTAIENAAADNQQAITMPDGTRIERLDMAQLLMMRDRYRREVARENAATSVRPPRGRLIKTRFR
;
A
#
# COMPACT_ATOMS: atom_id res chain seq x y z
N MET A 1 -3.77 12.32 25.46
CA MET A 1 -4.82 12.77 24.52
C MET A 1 -4.40 12.28 23.15
N VAL A 2 -5.25 11.51 22.46
CA VAL A 2 -4.96 11.05 21.08
C VAL A 2 -5.22 12.24 20.16
N THR A 3 -4.19 12.71 19.49
CA THR A 3 -4.33 13.76 18.48
C THR A 3 -4.90 13.11 17.22
N ILE A 4 -6.13 13.49 16.85
CA ILE A 4 -6.73 13.03 15.60
C ILE A 4 -6.04 13.78 14.45
N PRO A 5 -5.48 13.07 13.45
CA PRO A 5 -4.88 13.71 12.28
C PRO A 5 -5.89 14.59 11.55
N THR A 6 -5.43 15.75 11.06
CA THR A 6 -6.26 16.71 10.30
C THR A 6 -6.23 16.46 8.78
N THR A 7 -5.48 15.44 8.34
CA THR A 7 -5.34 15.02 6.94
C THR A 7 -5.21 13.51 6.88
N MET A 8 -5.34 12.95 5.67
CA MET A 8 -5.16 11.52 5.46
C MET A 8 -3.74 11.08 5.88
N PRO A 9 -3.59 10.10 6.78
CA PRO A 9 -2.29 9.57 7.17
C PRO A 9 -1.58 8.90 5.99
N SER A 10 -0.25 9.01 5.93
CA SER A 10 0.57 8.34 4.91
C SER A 10 0.79 6.84 5.19
N ARG A 11 0.54 6.42 6.44
CA ARG A 11 0.63 5.04 6.91
C ARG A 11 -0.58 4.70 7.77
N LEU A 12 -1.17 3.56 7.49
CA LEU A 12 -2.30 2.96 8.20
C LEU A 12 -1.96 1.50 8.49
N VAL A 13 -2.58 0.90 9.50
CA VAL A 13 -2.38 -0.52 9.85
C VAL A 13 -3.72 -1.22 9.67
N ALA A 14 -3.76 -2.32 8.92
CA ALA A 14 -4.95 -3.16 8.84
C ALA A 14 -5.30 -3.67 10.24
N GLY A 15 -6.57 -3.73 10.62
CA GLY A 15 -7.01 -4.13 11.97
C GLY A 15 -7.04 -3.01 13.01
N ASP A 16 -6.40 -1.86 12.77
CA ASP A 16 -6.52 -0.68 13.63
C ASP A 16 -7.71 0.20 13.23
N ARG A 17 -8.32 0.88 14.21
CA ARG A 17 -9.35 1.88 13.93
C ARG A 17 -8.69 3.08 13.26
N TRP A 18 -9.15 3.45 12.07
CA TRP A 18 -8.63 4.61 11.36
C TRP A 18 -9.49 5.83 11.62
N GLN A 19 -8.87 6.91 12.08
CA GLN A 19 -9.57 8.15 12.36
C GLN A 19 -8.76 9.34 11.86
N TRP A 20 -9.42 10.25 11.15
CA TRP A 20 -8.89 11.57 10.83
C TRP A 20 -10.05 12.53 10.56
N ARG A 21 -9.77 13.83 10.58
CA ARG A 21 -10.78 14.88 10.36
C ARG A 21 -10.29 15.85 9.30
N ARG A 22 -11.14 16.26 8.35
CA ARG A 22 -10.81 17.23 7.30
C ARG A 22 -11.43 18.59 7.63
N GLU A 23 -10.72 19.36 8.44
CA GLU A 23 -11.09 20.74 8.77
C GLU A 23 -10.68 21.73 7.66
N ASP A 24 -9.71 21.35 6.84
CA ASP A 24 -9.21 22.11 5.70
C ASP A 24 -10.27 22.35 4.60
N LEU A 25 -11.28 21.48 4.51
CA LEU A 25 -12.32 21.55 3.49
C LEU A 25 -13.53 22.41 3.90
N VAL A 26 -13.58 22.89 5.15
CA VAL A 26 -14.74 23.62 5.70
C VAL A 26 -15.04 24.92 4.95
N SER A 27 -14.02 25.61 4.42
CA SER A 27 -14.21 26.89 3.71
C SER A 27 -14.91 26.75 2.37
N ASP A 28 -14.54 25.72 1.62
CA ASP A 28 -14.94 25.55 0.22
C ASP A 28 -16.03 24.49 0.04
N TYR A 29 -16.05 23.47 0.91
CA TYR A 29 -16.95 22.32 0.84
C TYR A 29 -17.53 21.95 2.22
N PRO A 30 -18.27 22.84 2.90
CA PRO A 30 -18.76 22.58 4.25
C PRO A 30 -19.77 21.42 4.28
N ALA A 31 -19.54 20.45 5.16
CA ALA A 31 -20.43 19.30 5.34
C ALA A 31 -21.86 19.73 5.73
N GLY A 32 -21.99 20.80 6.54
CA GLY A 32 -23.27 21.38 6.96
C GLY A 32 -24.09 21.98 5.82
N ALA A 33 -23.47 22.31 4.68
CA ALA A 33 -24.17 22.74 3.47
C ALA A 33 -24.62 21.57 2.58
N GLY A 34 -24.42 20.32 3.01
CA GLY A 34 -24.85 19.11 2.30
C GLY A 34 -23.78 18.49 1.40
N TRP A 35 -22.54 18.96 1.44
CA TRP A 35 -21.42 18.29 0.76
C TRP A 35 -21.13 16.94 1.42
N ALA A 36 -20.88 15.91 0.62
CA ALA A 36 -20.46 14.59 1.09
C ALA A 36 -19.04 14.29 0.62
N LEU A 37 -18.15 13.89 1.52
CA LEU A 37 -16.76 13.53 1.21
C LEU A 37 -16.60 12.01 1.22
N ALA A 38 -15.97 11.47 0.17
CA ALA A 38 -15.59 10.07 0.10
C ALA A 38 -14.16 9.91 -0.45
N TYR A 39 -13.53 8.81 -0.06
CA TYR A 39 -12.20 8.42 -0.49
C TYR A 39 -12.28 7.12 -1.27
N VAL A 40 -11.50 7.05 -2.35
CA VAL A 40 -11.27 5.81 -3.09
C VAL A 40 -9.79 5.50 -3.03
N LEU A 41 -9.43 4.39 -2.41
CA LEU A 41 -8.07 3.85 -2.34
C LEU A 41 -7.98 2.69 -3.34
N ARG A 42 -7.13 2.84 -4.34
CA ARG A 42 -6.90 1.82 -5.36
C ARG A 42 -5.52 1.16 -5.16
N PRO A 43 -5.46 -0.18 -5.07
CA PRO A 43 -4.20 -0.90 -5.10
C PRO A 43 -3.56 -0.82 -6.50
N PRO A 44 -2.26 -1.13 -6.64
CA PRO A 44 -1.55 -0.97 -7.91
C PRO A 44 -2.00 -1.95 -9.01
N GLU A 45 -2.43 -3.17 -8.65
CA GLU A 45 -2.88 -4.24 -9.57
C GLU A 45 -3.98 -5.10 -8.91
N ASP A 46 -4.96 -5.58 -9.70
CA ASP A 46 -6.03 -6.59 -9.47
C ASP A 46 -6.76 -6.67 -8.12
N GLY A 47 -6.53 -5.71 -7.22
CA GLY A 47 -7.19 -5.65 -5.92
C GLY A 47 -8.50 -4.87 -5.94
N VAL A 48 -9.36 -5.22 -4.98
CA VAL A 48 -10.63 -4.52 -4.77
C VAL A 48 -10.36 -3.09 -4.27
N PRO A 49 -10.91 -2.05 -4.92
CA PRO A 49 -10.84 -0.69 -4.40
C PRO A 49 -11.45 -0.60 -3.01
N VAL A 50 -10.85 0.19 -2.14
CA VAL A 50 -11.39 0.49 -0.82
C VAL A 50 -12.08 1.84 -0.89
N GLU A 51 -13.36 1.86 -0.56
CA GLU A 51 -14.17 3.09 -0.48
C GLU A 51 -14.38 3.44 1.00
N ILE A 52 -14.18 4.70 1.35
CA ILE A 52 -14.34 5.21 2.71
C ILE A 52 -15.19 6.47 2.64
N ASP A 53 -16.36 6.42 3.26
CA ASP A 53 -17.25 7.56 3.40
C ASP A 53 -16.94 8.35 4.67
N ALA A 54 -16.91 9.67 4.56
CA ALA A 54 -16.80 10.54 5.71
C ALA A 54 -18.20 10.86 6.28
N SER A 55 -18.26 11.04 7.59
CA SER A 55 -19.45 11.55 8.28
C SER A 55 -19.32 13.07 8.49
N ALA A 56 -20.44 13.78 8.46
CA ALA A 56 -20.48 15.20 8.82
C ALA A 56 -20.26 15.36 10.34
N ASP A 57 -19.35 16.25 10.72
CA ASP A 57 -19.12 16.70 12.09
C ASP A 57 -19.14 18.24 12.12
N GLY A 58 -20.34 18.79 12.26
CA GLY A 58 -20.59 20.21 11.99
C GLY A 58 -20.37 20.52 10.51
N ASP A 59 -19.52 21.51 10.23
CA ASP A 59 -19.12 21.83 8.85
C ASP A 59 -17.90 21.03 8.37
N ALA A 60 -17.23 20.28 9.25
CA ALA A 60 -16.08 19.46 8.90
C ALA A 60 -16.49 18.02 8.55
N PHE A 61 -15.56 17.29 7.93
CA PHE A 61 -15.72 15.85 7.70
C PHE A 61 -14.89 15.05 8.70
N ALA A 62 -15.52 14.09 9.36
CA ALA A 62 -14.86 13.12 10.22
C ALA A 62 -14.86 11.75 9.55
N ILE A 63 -13.70 11.12 9.50
CA ILE A 63 -13.54 9.76 9.00
C ILE A 63 -13.29 8.84 10.18
N ASP A 64 -14.04 7.75 10.23
CA ASP A 64 -13.95 6.74 11.29
C ASP A 64 -14.22 5.36 10.70
N VAL A 65 -13.15 4.60 10.47
CA VAL A 65 -13.22 3.23 9.94
C VAL A 65 -12.93 2.25 11.08
N PRO A 66 -13.88 1.37 11.45
CA PRO A 66 -13.69 0.40 12.52
C PRO A 66 -12.59 -0.62 12.22
N SER A 67 -11.89 -1.07 13.26
CA SER A 67 -10.90 -2.16 13.20
C SER A 67 -11.38 -3.37 12.39
N ALA A 68 -12.59 -3.85 12.64
CA ALA A 68 -13.17 -5.02 11.95
C ALA A 68 -13.30 -4.84 10.43
N THR A 69 -13.51 -3.60 9.96
CA THR A 69 -13.54 -3.30 8.53
C THR A 69 -12.13 -3.23 7.96
N THR A 70 -11.20 -2.58 8.69
CA THR A 70 -9.82 -2.41 8.25
C THR A 70 -9.02 -3.72 8.21
N GLU A 71 -9.39 -4.70 9.03
CA GLU A 71 -8.80 -6.05 9.04
C GLU A 71 -9.00 -6.77 7.70
N GLY A 72 -10.11 -6.48 7.00
CA GLY A 72 -10.38 -7.05 5.68
C GLY A 72 -9.52 -6.46 4.55
N TYR A 73 -8.78 -5.37 4.79
CA TYR A 73 -7.99 -4.72 3.76
C TYR A 73 -6.63 -5.37 3.57
N THR A 74 -6.25 -5.58 2.31
CA THR A 74 -4.95 -6.16 1.98
C THR A 74 -3.82 -5.18 2.29
N PRO A 75 -2.79 -5.60 3.03
CA PRO A 75 -1.60 -4.76 3.21
C PRO A 75 -0.91 -4.45 1.88
N GLY A 76 -0.50 -3.21 1.69
CA GLY A 76 0.06 -2.76 0.42
C GLY A 76 0.19 -1.25 0.29
N THR A 77 0.72 -0.80 -0.84
CA THR A 77 0.77 0.63 -1.18
C THR A 77 -0.39 0.97 -2.09
N TYR A 78 -1.25 1.89 -1.67
CA TYR A 78 -2.44 2.33 -2.38
C TYR A 78 -2.25 3.75 -2.91
N ARG A 79 -2.84 4.05 -4.07
CA ARG A 79 -3.09 5.42 -4.50
C ARG A 79 -4.50 5.80 -4.11
N TRP A 80 -4.69 7.01 -3.61
CA TRP A 80 -5.99 7.45 -3.14
C TRP A 80 -6.40 8.77 -3.76
N SER A 81 -7.71 8.96 -3.89
CA SER A 81 -8.34 10.22 -4.29
C SER A 81 -9.51 10.50 -3.37
N ALA A 82 -9.56 11.72 -2.83
CA ALA A 82 -10.66 12.25 -2.06
C ALA A 82 -11.54 13.09 -2.97
N HIS A 83 -12.85 12.88 -2.89
CA HIS A 83 -13.81 13.59 -3.71
C HIS A 83 -15.01 14.03 -2.88
N VAL A 84 -15.50 15.23 -3.18
CA VAL A 84 -16.71 15.79 -2.59
C VAL A 84 -17.83 15.74 -3.62
N THR A 85 -19.04 15.48 -3.15
CA THR A 85 -20.24 15.40 -3.99
C THR A 85 -21.34 16.28 -3.41
N LEU A 86 -22.00 17.07 -4.26
CA LEU A 86 -23.21 17.83 -3.93
C LEU A 86 -24.13 17.84 -5.15
N GLY A 87 -25.41 17.51 -4.96
CA GLY A 87 -26.41 17.57 -6.05
C GLY A 87 -26.10 16.68 -7.27
N GLY A 88 -25.25 15.66 -7.12
CA GLY A 88 -24.83 14.77 -8.21
C GLY A 88 -23.55 15.22 -8.93
N GLU A 89 -23.02 16.41 -8.64
CA GLU A 89 -21.72 16.85 -9.14
C GLU A 89 -20.61 16.36 -8.21
N ARG A 90 -19.55 15.80 -8.80
CA ARG A 90 -18.39 15.25 -8.07
C ARG A 90 -17.13 16.04 -8.40
N THR A 91 -16.45 16.52 -7.36
CA THR A 91 -15.17 17.25 -7.48
C THR A 91 -14.08 16.51 -6.73
N SER A 92 -12.92 16.28 -7.36
CA SER A 92 -11.75 15.73 -6.66
C SER A 92 -11.04 16.85 -5.90
N VAL A 93 -10.90 16.70 -4.59
CA VAL A 93 -10.31 17.73 -3.72
C VAL A 93 -8.86 17.42 -3.35
N ASP A 94 -8.48 16.15 -3.36
CA ASP A 94 -7.15 15.74 -2.89
C ASP A 94 -6.75 14.36 -3.45
N THR A 95 -5.46 14.11 -3.59
CA THR A 95 -4.93 12.83 -4.07
C THR A 95 -3.58 12.52 -3.46
N GLY A 96 -3.24 11.24 -3.34
CA GLY A 96 -1.95 10.86 -2.81
C GLY A 96 -1.68 9.36 -2.85
N SER A 97 -0.71 8.95 -2.03
CA SER A 97 -0.40 7.54 -1.77
C SER A 97 -0.42 7.25 -0.28
N VAL A 98 -0.90 6.08 0.10
CA VAL A 98 -0.94 5.59 1.48
C VAL A 98 -0.40 4.16 1.52
N ARG A 99 0.30 3.81 2.58
CA ARG A 99 0.70 2.43 2.85
C ARG A 99 -0.18 1.86 3.95
N ILE A 100 -0.84 0.74 3.65
CA ILE A 100 -1.51 -0.09 4.66
C ILE A 100 -0.51 -1.17 5.05
N ASP A 101 -0.04 -1.13 6.28
CA ASP A 101 0.85 -2.13 6.85
C ASP A 101 0.02 -3.29 7.44
N PRO A 102 0.57 -4.52 7.45
CA PRO A 102 -0.09 -5.67 8.06
C PRO A 102 -0.22 -5.48 9.57
N ASP A 103 -1.30 -5.98 10.15
CA ASP A 103 -1.36 -6.16 11.59
C ASP A 103 -0.34 -7.23 12.01
N LEU A 104 0.59 -6.86 12.89
CA LEU A 104 1.57 -7.80 13.44
C LEU A 104 0.97 -8.70 14.55
N ALA A 105 -0.20 -8.33 15.10
CA ALA A 105 -0.93 -9.14 16.07
C ALA A 105 -1.78 -10.24 15.41
N ASN A 106 -2.08 -10.11 14.12
CA ASN A 106 -2.89 -11.07 13.38
C ASN A 106 -2.02 -12.03 12.55
N ALA A 107 -1.98 -13.30 12.95
CA ALA A 107 -1.19 -14.33 12.28
C ALA A 107 -1.66 -14.68 10.86
N ALA A 108 -2.87 -14.24 10.45
CA ALA A 108 -3.39 -14.46 9.11
C ALA A 108 -2.82 -13.47 8.07
N HIS A 109 -2.29 -12.33 8.51
CA HIS A 109 -1.65 -11.37 7.60
C HIS A 109 -0.18 -11.74 7.39
N SER A 110 0.17 -11.99 6.15
CA SER A 110 1.57 -12.20 5.78
C SER A 110 2.37 -10.93 6.08
N THR A 111 3.40 -11.05 6.91
CA THR A 111 4.40 -10.00 7.12
C THR A 111 5.40 -9.91 5.96
N VAL A 112 5.29 -10.83 4.99
CA VAL A 112 6.14 -10.87 3.81
C VAL A 112 5.67 -9.76 2.87
N SER A 113 6.57 -8.82 2.55
CA SER A 113 6.26 -7.77 1.59
C SER A 113 5.93 -8.37 0.21
N HIS A 114 5.15 -7.65 -0.59
CA HIS A 114 4.86 -8.07 -1.96
C HIS A 114 6.14 -8.35 -2.76
N ALA A 115 7.15 -7.49 -2.64
CA ALA A 115 8.43 -7.68 -3.33
C ALA A 115 9.14 -8.96 -2.87
N ALA A 116 9.06 -9.32 -1.58
CA ALA A 116 9.64 -10.55 -1.05
C ALA A 116 8.86 -11.80 -1.52
N ALA A 117 7.52 -11.73 -1.57
CA ALA A 117 6.68 -12.81 -2.10
C ALA A 117 6.93 -13.02 -3.60
N ALA A 118 6.99 -11.93 -4.39
CA ALA A 118 7.31 -11.98 -5.81
C ALA A 118 8.72 -12.55 -6.07
N LEU A 119 9.71 -12.15 -5.27
CA LEU A 119 11.06 -12.71 -5.34
C LEU A 119 11.06 -14.23 -5.10
N ALA A 120 10.35 -14.69 -4.06
CA ALA A 120 10.24 -16.11 -3.76
C ALA A 120 9.58 -16.88 -4.92
N ALA A 121 8.49 -16.36 -5.48
CA ALA A 121 7.81 -16.96 -6.64
C ALA A 121 8.72 -17.04 -7.88
N ILE A 122 9.51 -15.99 -8.16
CA ILE A 122 10.48 -16.00 -9.26
C ILE A 122 11.60 -17.02 -9.01
N GLN A 123 12.07 -17.15 -7.77
CA GLN A 123 13.07 -18.17 -7.42
C GLN A 123 12.52 -19.58 -7.64
N THR A 124 11.28 -19.86 -7.22
CA THR A 124 10.61 -21.14 -7.52
C THR A 124 10.46 -21.37 -9.02
N ALA A 125 10.11 -20.34 -9.80
CA ALA A 125 10.01 -20.44 -11.25
C ALA A 125 11.37 -20.79 -11.92
N ILE A 126 12.46 -20.19 -11.43
CA ILE A 126 13.83 -20.50 -11.89
C ILE A 126 14.20 -21.95 -11.54
N GLU A 127 13.90 -22.41 -10.34
CA GLU A 127 14.18 -23.79 -9.91
C GLU A 127 13.42 -24.81 -10.77
N ASN A 128 12.13 -24.56 -11.02
CA ASN A 128 11.32 -25.39 -11.89
C ASN A 128 11.83 -25.38 -13.34
N ALA A 129 12.22 -24.21 -13.87
CA ALA A 129 12.78 -24.09 -15.22
C ALA A 129 14.19 -24.70 -15.34
N ALA A 130 14.96 -24.76 -14.26
CA ALA A 130 16.26 -25.44 -14.24
C ALA A 130 16.12 -26.96 -14.16
N ALA A 131 15.08 -27.46 -13.48
CA ALA A 131 14.75 -28.88 -13.43
C ALA A 131 14.13 -29.39 -14.75
N ASP A 132 13.42 -28.52 -15.47
CA ASP A 132 12.67 -28.86 -16.67
C ASP A 132 13.36 -28.32 -17.93
N ASN A 133 13.99 -29.20 -18.70
CA ASN A 133 14.91 -28.82 -19.79
C ASN A 133 14.19 -28.42 -21.10
N GLN A 134 12.88 -28.13 -21.04
CA GLN A 134 12.04 -27.80 -22.19
C GLN A 134 11.56 -26.34 -22.12
N GLN A 135 12.04 -25.52 -23.06
CA GLN A 135 11.67 -24.09 -23.16
C GLN A 135 10.36 -23.87 -23.94
N ALA A 136 9.95 -24.83 -24.75
CA ALA A 136 8.70 -24.79 -25.52
C ALA A 136 8.10 -26.19 -25.60
N ILE A 137 6.78 -26.26 -25.46
CA ILE A 137 6.00 -27.49 -25.68
C ILE A 137 5.02 -27.21 -26.80
N THR A 138 5.06 -28.03 -27.84
CA THR A 138 4.04 -28.04 -28.89
C THR A 138 3.02 -29.11 -28.54
N MET A 139 1.78 -28.70 -28.31
CA MET A 139 0.67 -29.62 -28.08
C MET A 139 0.22 -30.28 -29.40
N PRO A 140 -0.41 -31.47 -29.34
CA PRO A 140 -0.84 -32.22 -30.53
C PRO A 140 -1.86 -31.50 -31.42
N ASP A 141 -2.52 -30.47 -30.90
CA ASP A 141 -3.49 -29.60 -31.59
C ASP A 141 -2.82 -28.44 -32.35
N GLY A 142 -1.49 -28.32 -32.27
CA GLY A 142 -0.72 -27.24 -32.90
C GLY A 142 -0.51 -26.01 -32.00
N THR A 143 -1.02 -26.01 -30.76
CA THR A 143 -0.80 -24.92 -29.81
C THR A 143 0.63 -24.95 -29.28
N ARG A 144 1.38 -23.85 -29.43
CA ARG A 144 2.73 -23.69 -28.89
C ARG A 144 2.68 -22.87 -27.60
N ILE A 145 3.07 -23.48 -26.49
CA ILE A 145 3.24 -22.79 -25.21
C ILE A 145 4.72 -22.46 -25.05
N GLU A 146 5.05 -21.17 -25.12
CA GLU A 146 6.39 -20.67 -24.82
C GLU A 146 6.47 -20.32 -23.33
N ARG A 147 7.47 -20.86 -22.63
CA ARG A 147 7.72 -20.52 -21.23
C ARG A 147 8.53 -19.23 -21.15
N LEU A 148 8.46 -18.54 -20.00
CA LEU A 148 9.28 -17.36 -19.75
C LEU A 148 10.76 -17.72 -19.90
N ASP A 149 11.52 -16.90 -20.63
CA ASP A 149 12.94 -17.12 -20.84
C ASP A 149 13.73 -17.01 -19.52
N MET A 150 14.71 -17.89 -19.35
CA MET A 150 15.58 -17.92 -18.16
C MET A 150 16.28 -16.57 -17.96
N ALA A 151 16.66 -15.88 -19.04
CA ALA A 151 17.28 -14.56 -18.93
C ALA A 151 16.31 -13.51 -18.34
N GLN A 152 15.03 -13.55 -18.73
CA GLN A 152 13.99 -12.66 -18.19
C GLN A 152 13.75 -12.94 -16.70
N LEU A 153 13.68 -14.21 -16.30
CA LEU A 153 13.53 -14.59 -14.89
C LEU A 153 14.69 -14.10 -14.02
N LEU A 154 15.94 -14.21 -14.51
CA LEU A 154 17.12 -13.69 -13.80
C LEU A 154 17.10 -12.16 -13.67
N MET A 155 16.68 -11.43 -14.71
CA MET A 155 16.51 -9.98 -14.65
C MET A 155 15.43 -9.56 -13.64
N MET A 156 14.28 -10.23 -13.66
CA MET A 156 13.19 -9.99 -12.71
C MET A 156 13.65 -10.27 -11.27
N ARG A 157 14.37 -11.38 -11.03
CA ARG A 157 14.96 -11.71 -9.73
C ARG A 157 15.84 -10.59 -9.21
N ASP A 158 16.78 -10.10 -10.02
CA ASP A 158 17.73 -9.08 -9.59
C ASP A 158 17.06 -7.72 -9.32
N ARG A 159 15.99 -7.39 -10.05
CA ARG A 159 15.14 -6.23 -9.77
C ARG A 159 14.45 -6.36 -8.41
N TYR A 160 13.72 -7.45 -8.18
CA TYR A 160 12.98 -7.65 -6.93
C TYR A 160 13.90 -7.79 -5.70
N ARG A 161 15.11 -8.35 -5.85
CA ARG A 161 16.13 -8.31 -4.77
C ARG A 161 16.49 -6.90 -4.34
N ARG A 162 16.61 -5.96 -5.29
CA ARG A 162 16.90 -4.55 -4.98
C ARG A 162 15.72 -3.88 -4.31
N GLU A 163 14.50 -4.19 -4.72
CA GLU A 163 13.28 -3.66 -4.10
C GLU A 163 13.15 -4.14 -2.64
N VAL A 164 13.31 -5.44 -2.38
CA VAL A 164 13.33 -6.00 -1.01
C VAL A 164 14.43 -5.36 -0.16
N ALA A 165 15.63 -5.16 -0.71
CA ALA A 165 16.71 -4.50 0.02
C ALA A 165 16.39 -3.04 0.38
N ARG A 166 15.68 -2.31 -0.49
CA ARG A 166 15.22 -0.94 -0.22
C ARG A 166 14.16 -0.92 0.88
N GLU A 167 13.21 -1.87 0.85
CA GLU A 167 12.19 -2.02 1.89
C GLU A 167 12.84 -2.31 3.24
N ASN A 168 13.76 -3.28 3.31
CA ASN A 168 14.49 -3.61 4.54
C ASN A 168 15.31 -2.41 5.07
N ALA A 169 15.91 -1.62 4.18
CA ALA A 169 16.64 -0.41 4.57
C ALA A 169 15.72 0.71 5.08
N ALA A 170 14.48 0.81 4.57
CA ALA A 170 13.49 1.77 5.06
C ALA A 170 12.91 1.39 6.42
N THR A 171 12.77 0.09 6.70
CA THR A 171 12.29 -0.42 7.99
C THR A 171 13.39 -0.45 9.06
N SER A 172 14.65 -0.65 8.66
CA SER A 172 15.81 -0.52 9.55
C SER A 172 16.01 0.95 9.91
N VAL A 173 15.47 1.37 11.07
CA VAL A 173 15.87 2.63 11.70
C VAL A 173 17.36 2.56 12.00
N ARG A 174 18.17 3.06 11.07
CA ARG A 174 19.61 3.13 11.24
C ARG A 174 19.88 4.09 12.39
N PRO A 175 20.47 3.66 13.52
CA PRO A 175 20.88 4.60 14.55
C PRO A 175 21.81 5.63 13.90
N PRO A 176 21.66 6.93 14.21
CA PRO A 176 22.53 7.95 13.65
C PRO A 176 23.96 7.52 13.98
N ARG A 177 24.81 7.38 12.96
CA ARG A 177 26.23 7.09 13.16
C ARG A 177 26.79 8.24 13.97
N GLY A 178 26.89 8.03 15.28
CA GLY A 178 27.48 8.96 16.21
C GLY A 178 28.85 9.34 15.67
N ARG A 179 28.98 10.60 15.25
CA ARG A 179 30.24 11.18 14.85
C ARG A 179 31.13 11.16 16.09
N LEU A 180 32.11 10.25 16.11
CA LEU A 180 33.13 10.18 17.16
C LEU A 180 33.95 11.48 17.13
N ILE A 181 33.53 12.47 17.91
CA ILE A 181 34.32 13.68 18.15
C ILE A 181 35.43 13.27 19.11
N LYS A 182 36.65 13.10 18.57
CA LYS A 182 37.85 12.91 19.37
C LYS A 182 38.23 14.25 20.02
N THR A 183 37.64 14.58 21.17
CA THR A 183 38.13 15.66 22.01
C THR A 183 39.43 15.21 22.68
N ARG A 184 40.55 15.86 22.32
CA ARG A 184 41.81 15.70 23.05
C ARG A 184 41.69 16.49 24.36
N PHE A 185 41.71 15.79 25.49
CA PHE A 185 41.91 16.42 26.79
C PHE A 185 43.34 16.96 26.85
N ARG A 186 43.49 18.21 27.28
CA ARG A 186 44.75 18.88 27.56
C ARG A 186 44.91 19.00 29.06
#